data_AF-A0A9X4QNH7-F1
#
_entry.id   AF-A0A9X4QNH7-F1
#
_cell.length_a   1.000
_cell.length_b   1.000
_cell.length_c   1.000
_cell.angle_alpha   90.00
_cell.angle_beta   90.00
_cell.angle_gamma   90.00
#
_symmetry.space_group_name_H-M   'P 1'
#
loop_
_entity.id
_entity.type
_entity.pdbx_description
1 polymer ?
#
loop_
_entity_poly.entity_id
_entity_poly.type
_entity_poly.pdbx_seq_one_letter_code
_entity_poly.pdbx_strand_id
1 'polypeptide(L)'
;MASQQKRGLNMTRVIENAFLSYGKEDAPVKVEVFLNLACPYCATFFQAADETLPSYIENGQVQYAVKHYDKPREMLFYGSLANAFFRLQGSGASLRADEGFIRQTKPVERSRQPFD
;
A
#
# COMPACT_ATOMS: atom_id res chain seq x y z
N MET A 1 2.40 54.21 16.86
CA MET A 1 1.59 53.49 15.85
C MET A 1 2.34 52.22 15.48
N ALA A 2 2.06 51.11 16.16
CA ALA A 2 2.72 49.83 15.90
C ALA A 2 1.98 49.09 14.78
N SER A 3 2.56 49.09 13.58
CA SER A 3 2.10 48.29 12.46
C SER A 3 2.40 46.81 12.76
N GLN A 4 1.36 46.02 12.98
CA GLN A 4 1.50 44.59 13.17
C GLN A 4 1.82 43.93 11.82
N GLN A 5 3.08 43.53 11.65
CA GLN A 5 3.54 42.68 10.56
C GLN A 5 2.87 41.30 10.70
N LYS A 6 1.86 41.03 9.87
CA LYS A 6 1.22 39.71 9.72
C LYS A 6 2.30 38.64 9.44
N ARG A 7 2.59 37.79 10.42
CA ARG A 7 3.25 36.49 10.16
C ARG A 7 2.24 35.58 9.49
N GLY A 8 2.21 35.57 8.17
CA GLY A 8 1.49 34.56 7.39
C GLY A 8 2.14 33.20 7.65
N LEU A 9 1.48 32.35 8.43
CA LEU A 9 1.86 30.96 8.61
C LEU A 9 1.51 30.21 7.32
N ASN A 10 2.51 29.87 6.50
CA ASN A 10 2.32 29.03 5.33
C ASN A 10 1.95 27.62 5.83
N MET A 11 0.65 27.35 5.89
CA MET A 11 0.03 26.21 6.58
C MET A 11 0.03 24.92 5.74
N THR A 12 0.89 24.83 4.72
CA THR A 12 0.91 23.67 3.82
C THR A 12 2.06 22.75 4.22
N ARG A 13 1.90 22.05 5.35
CA ARG A 13 2.80 20.94 5.67
C ARG A 13 2.49 19.81 4.69
N VAL A 14 3.34 19.64 3.68
CA VAL A 14 3.30 18.47 2.81
C VAL A 14 3.65 17.27 3.68
N ILE A 15 2.70 16.36 3.87
CA ILE A 15 2.91 15.08 4.54
C ILE A 15 3.28 14.09 3.44
N GLU A 16 4.55 13.73 3.36
CA GLU A 16 5.02 12.68 2.46
C GLU A 16 4.72 11.32 3.08
N ASN A 17 3.74 10.60 2.51
CA ASN A 17 3.44 9.24 2.91
C ASN A 17 4.39 8.30 2.17
N ALA A 18 5.19 7.52 2.91
CA ALA A 18 6.01 6.48 2.31
C ALA A 18 5.12 5.28 1.93
N PHE A 19 5.18 4.89 0.66
CA PHE A 19 4.51 3.71 0.12
C PHE A 19 5.38 3.07 -0.96
N LEU A 20 5.04 1.85 -1.34
CA LEU A 20 5.73 1.12 -2.37
C LEU A 20 5.16 1.51 -3.72
N SER A 21 6.01 1.84 -4.68
CA SER A 21 5.59 2.17 -6.04
C SER A 21 6.45 1.46 -7.07
N TYR A 22 5.81 0.90 -8.08
CA TYR A 22 6.39 0.24 -9.23
C TYR A 22 6.03 1.02 -10.50
N GLY A 23 6.93 1.01 -11.49
CA GLY A 23 6.75 1.74 -12.75
C GLY A 23 7.19 3.21 -12.65
N LYS A 24 6.92 3.96 -13.72
CA LYS A 24 7.36 5.36 -13.84
C LYS A 24 6.46 6.28 -13.02
N GLU A 25 7.02 7.29 -12.37
CA GLU A 25 6.26 8.27 -11.58
C GLU A 25 5.29 9.12 -12.42
N ASP A 26 5.63 9.32 -13.70
CA ASP A 26 4.89 10.07 -14.70
C ASP A 26 4.00 9.20 -15.60
N ALA A 27 3.80 7.92 -15.25
CA ALA A 27 2.92 7.05 -16.01
C ALA A 27 1.50 7.63 -16.09
N PRO A 28 0.82 7.53 -17.24
CA PRO A 28 -0.48 8.16 -17.48
C PRO A 28 -1.60 7.57 -16.60
N VAL A 29 -1.45 6.34 -16.12
CA VAL A 29 -2.41 5.68 -15.23
C VAL A 29 -1.74 5.34 -13.91
N LYS A 30 -2.42 5.67 -12.80
CA LYS A 30 -1.98 5.33 -11.44
C LYS A 30 -2.97 4.36 -10.81
N VAL A 31 -2.47 3.18 -10.44
CA VAL A 31 -3.23 2.16 -9.72
C VAL A 31 -2.77 2.17 -8.27
N GLU A 32 -3.60 2.70 -7.38
CA GLU A 32 -3.32 2.75 -5.95
C GLU A 32 -4.15 1.72 -5.21
N VAL A 33 -3.50 0.92 -4.35
CA VAL A 33 -4.16 -0.17 -3.64
C VAL A 33 -3.95 -0.03 -2.15
N PHE A 34 -5.05 -0.04 -1.42
CA PHE A 34 -5.08 0.01 0.03
C PHE A 34 -5.35 -1.38 0.58
N LEU A 35 -4.39 -1.92 1.35
CA LEU A 35 -4.48 -3.30 1.82
C LEU A 35 -3.81 -3.52 3.16
N ASN A 36 -4.22 -4.61 3.80
CA ASN A 36 -3.59 -5.13 4.99
C ASN A 36 -2.92 -6.45 4.65
N LEU A 37 -1.71 -6.70 5.14
CA LEU A 37 -0.98 -7.91 4.79
C LEU A 37 -1.68 -9.20 5.27
N ALA A 38 -2.48 -9.15 6.35
CA ALA A 38 -3.26 -10.30 6.82
C ALA A 38 -4.64 -10.44 6.15
N CYS A 39 -4.96 -9.63 5.14
CA CYS A 39 -6.26 -9.63 4.48
C CYS A 39 -6.35 -10.74 3.40
N PRO A 40 -7.27 -11.71 3.53
CA PRO A 40 -7.37 -12.82 2.57
C PRO A 40 -7.80 -12.37 1.18
N TYR A 41 -8.70 -11.38 1.08
CA TYR A 41 -9.14 -10.85 -0.22
C TYR A 41 -8.05 -10.03 -0.92
N CYS A 42 -7.18 -9.40 -0.12
CA CYS A 42 -6.07 -8.62 -0.64
C CYS A 42 -5.02 -9.53 -1.28
N ALA A 43 -4.83 -10.75 -0.76
CA ALA A 43 -4.01 -11.77 -1.39
C ALA A 43 -4.55 -12.18 -2.78
N THR A 44 -5.87 -12.34 -2.93
CA THR A 44 -6.50 -12.61 -4.23
C THR A 44 -6.27 -11.47 -5.22
N PHE A 45 -6.43 -10.22 -4.77
CA PHE A 45 -6.15 -9.05 -5.61
C PHE A 45 -4.68 -9.05 -6.07
N PHE A 46 -3.73 -9.33 -5.18
CA PHE A 46 -2.31 -9.37 -5.53
C PHE A 46 -1.98 -10.41 -6.58
N GLN A 47 -2.56 -11.61 -6.49
CA GLN A 47 -2.35 -12.65 -7.51
C GLN A 47 -2.82 -12.17 -8.89
N ALA A 48 -4.00 -11.55 -8.97
CA ALA A 48 -4.50 -11.00 -10.22
C ALA A 48 -3.65 -9.83 -10.73
N ALA A 49 -3.17 -8.97 -9.81
CA ALA A 49 -2.29 -7.85 -10.14
C ALA A 49 -0.92 -8.31 -10.66
N ASP A 50 -0.32 -9.34 -10.04
CA ASP A 50 0.94 -9.96 -10.44
C ASP A 50 0.86 -10.59 -11.84
N GLU A 51 -0.31 -11.10 -12.23
CA GLU A 51 -0.53 -11.65 -13.57
C GLU A 51 -0.78 -10.58 -14.63
N THR A 52 -1.46 -9.48 -14.26
CA THR A 52 -2.00 -8.52 -15.23
C THR A 52 -1.11 -7.29 -15.42
N LEU A 53 -0.62 -6.71 -14.33
CA LEU A 53 0.05 -5.40 -14.34
C LEU A 53 1.49 -5.38 -14.87
N PRO A 54 2.31 -6.45 -14.84
CA PRO A 54 3.72 -6.36 -15.22
C PRO A 54 3.94 -5.77 -16.61
N SER A 55 3.19 -6.22 -17.62
CA SER A 55 3.33 -5.72 -19.00
C SER A 55 3.04 -4.20 -19.12
N TYR A 56 2.04 -3.70 -18.41
CA TYR A 56 1.68 -2.28 -18.42
C TYR A 56 2.67 -1.42 -17.62
N ILE A 57 3.24 -1.98 -16.56
CA ILE A 57 4.30 -1.33 -15.76
C ILE A 57 5.57 -1.21 -16.59
N GLU A 58 6.01 -2.29 -17.24
CA GLU A 58 7.20 -2.34 -18.10
C GLU A 58 7.10 -1.38 -19.29
N ASN A 59 5.92 -1.29 -19.91
CA ASN A 59 5.65 -0.34 -20.99
C ASN A 59 5.53 1.13 -20.51
N GLY A 60 5.62 1.38 -19.20
CA GLY A 60 5.48 2.72 -18.60
C GLY A 60 4.08 3.30 -18.70
N GLN A 61 3.07 2.46 -18.94
CA GLN A 61 1.66 2.88 -19.03
C GLN A 61 1.03 3.02 -17.64
N VAL A 62 1.50 2.22 -16.68
CA VAL A 62 0.95 2.16 -15.31
C VAL A 62 2.02 2.41 -14.26
N GLN A 63 1.71 3.27 -13.29
CA GLN A 63 2.35 3.32 -11.99
C GLN A 63 1.49 2.51 -11.01
N TYR A 64 2.07 1.53 -10.34
CA TYR A 64 1.37 0.70 -9.36
C TYR A 64 1.87 1.04 -7.95
N ALA A 65 0.99 1.51 -7.07
CA ALA A 65 1.33 1.94 -5.71
C ALA A 65 0.59 1.12 -4.65
N VAL A 66 1.34 0.49 -3.75
CA VAL A 66 0.83 -0.31 -2.63
C VAL A 66 0.90 0.51 -1.34
N LYS A 67 -0.27 0.77 -0.76
CA LYS A 67 -0.46 1.57 0.45
C LYS A 67 -1.00 0.67 1.56
N HIS A 68 -0.19 0.46 2.60
CA HIS A 68 -0.63 -0.30 3.77
C HIS A 68 -1.75 0.42 4.52
N TYR A 69 -2.86 -0.27 4.77
CA TYR A 69 -4.07 0.23 5.41
C TYR A 69 -4.51 -0.71 6.54
N ASP A 70 -4.73 -0.11 7.71
CA ASP A 70 -5.08 -0.83 8.94
C ASP A 70 -6.56 -0.65 9.23
N LYS A 71 -7.38 -1.59 8.73
CA LYS A 71 -8.80 -1.62 9.05
C LYS A 71 -8.97 -2.15 10.48
N PRO A 72 -9.80 -1.53 11.35
CA PRO A 72 -9.96 -1.93 12.74
C PRO A 72 -10.76 -3.24 12.84
N ARG A 73 -10.09 -4.36 12.61
CA ARG A 73 -10.62 -5.72 12.72
C ARG A 73 -9.57 -6.60 13.39
N GLU A 74 -9.99 -7.36 14.38
CA GLU A 74 -9.11 -8.25 15.17
C GLU A 74 -8.34 -9.24 14.27
N MET A 75 -9.02 -9.83 13.28
CA MET A 75 -8.41 -10.75 12.31
C MET A 75 -7.27 -10.14 11.47
N LEU A 76 -7.17 -8.81 11.40
CA LEU A 76 -6.14 -8.09 10.65
C LEU A 76 -5.00 -7.58 11.53
N PHE A 77 -5.06 -7.83 12.85
CA PHE A 77 -4.11 -7.30 13.82
C PHE A 77 -2.66 -7.65 13.47
N TYR A 78 -2.39 -8.90 13.09
CA TYR A 78 -1.05 -9.33 12.68
C TYR A 78 -0.56 -8.61 11.42
N GLY A 79 -1.44 -8.34 10.47
CA GLY A 79 -1.09 -7.57 9.28
C GLY A 79 -0.86 -6.10 9.60
N SER A 80 -1.61 -5.52 10.55
CA SER A 80 -1.35 -4.16 11.03
C SER A 80 0.00 -4.04 11.76
N LEU A 81 0.40 -5.08 12.50
CA LEU A 81 1.74 -5.16 13.11
C LEU A 81 2.83 -5.21 12.03
N ALA A 82 2.65 -6.02 10.99
CA ALA A 82 3.57 -6.08 9.86
C ALA A 82 3.64 -4.74 9.11
N ASN A 83 2.49 -4.12 8.82
CA ASN A 83 2.41 -2.78 8.22
C ASN A 83 3.19 -1.73 9.05
N ALA A 84 3.06 -1.77 10.38
CA ALA A 84 3.80 -0.89 11.26
C ALA A 84 5.31 -1.13 11.19
N PHE A 85 5.75 -2.38 11.13
CA PHE A 85 7.16 -2.73 10.96
C PHE A 85 7.74 -2.13 9.66
N PHE A 86 7.01 -2.23 8.55
CA PHE A 86 7.44 -1.68 7.26
C PHE A 86 7.53 -0.15 7.26
N ARG A 87 6.57 0.52 7.91
CA ARG A 87 6.62 1.98 8.11
C ARG A 87 7.85 2.42 8.91
N LEU A 88 8.31 1.62 9.87
CA LEU A 88 9.45 1.94 10.73
C LEU A 88 10.81 1.67 10.08
N GLN A 89 10.93 0.67 9.20
CA GLN A 89 12.21 0.32 8.58
C GLN A 89 12.61 1.21 7.38
N GLY A 90 11.71 2.08 6.91
CA GLY A 90 11.95 2.91 5.74
C GLY A 90 11.87 2.15 4.42
N SER A 91 11.68 2.89 3.32
CA SER A 91 11.26 2.39 2.00
C SER A 91 12.22 1.40 1.34
N GLY A 92 13.49 1.30 1.76
CA GLY A 92 14.48 0.42 1.15
C GLY A 92 14.36 -1.07 1.50
N ALA A 93 13.86 -1.41 2.70
CA ALA A 93 13.75 -2.80 3.16
C ALA A 93 12.36 -3.42 2.95
N SER A 94 11.31 -2.57 2.84
CA SER A 94 9.92 -3.00 2.60
C SER A 94 9.76 -3.71 1.25
N LEU A 95 10.48 -3.24 0.22
CA LEU A 95 10.35 -3.68 -1.18
C LEU A 95 10.45 -5.20 -1.38
N ARG A 96 11.42 -5.86 -0.73
CA ARG A 96 11.61 -7.32 -0.87
C ARG A 96 10.73 -8.15 0.06
N ALA A 97 10.30 -7.54 1.17
CA ALA A 97 9.60 -8.24 2.23
C ALA A 97 8.09 -8.31 1.97
N ASP A 98 7.50 -7.27 1.36
CA ASP A 98 6.09 -7.31 0.94
C ASP A 98 5.86 -8.36 -0.16
N GLU A 99 6.68 -8.39 -1.22
CA GLU A 99 6.60 -9.44 -2.25
C GLU A 99 6.74 -10.85 -1.66
N GLY A 100 7.67 -11.03 -0.72
CA GLY A 100 7.90 -12.30 -0.04
C GLY A 100 6.75 -12.73 0.87
N PHE A 101 6.10 -11.79 1.56
CA PHE A 101 4.98 -12.06 2.46
C PHE A 101 3.70 -12.38 1.67
N ILE A 102 3.40 -11.58 0.65
CA ILE A 102 2.21 -11.75 -0.20
C ILE A 102 2.25 -13.12 -0.92
N ARG A 103 3.39 -13.51 -1.49
CA ARG A 103 3.55 -14.80 -2.18
C ARG A 103 3.45 -16.02 -1.27
N GLN A 104 3.73 -15.87 0.02
CA GLN A 104 3.65 -16.97 1.00
C GLN A 104 2.25 -17.16 1.57
N THR A 105 1.37 -16.16 1.46
CA THR A 105 -0.05 -16.34 1.77
C THR A 105 -0.71 -17.17 0.67
N LYS A 106 -0.60 -18.50 0.75
CA LYS A 106 -1.48 -19.37 -0.02
C LYS A 106 -2.93 -18.95 0.29
N PRO A 107 -3.81 -18.86 -0.73
CA PRO A 107 -5.21 -18.59 -0.48
C PRO A 107 -5.70 -19.62 0.54
N VAL A 108 -6.30 -19.14 1.64
CA VAL A 108 -7.08 -20.03 2.50
C VAL A 108 -8.17 -20.56 1.59
N GLU A 109 -8.05 -21.82 1.18
CA GLU A 109 -9.12 -22.59 0.57
C GLU A 109 -10.17 -22.80 1.67
N ARG A 110 -10.89 -21.71 1.98
CA ARG A 110 -11.99 -21.71 2.91
C ARG A 110 -13.12 -22.40 2.17
N SER A 111 -13.23 -23.69 2.42
CA SER A 111 -14.44 -24.46 2.18
C SER A 111 -15.65 -23.56 2.39
N ARG A 112 -16.51 -23.51 1.37
CA ARG A 112 -17.77 -22.77 1.32
C ARG A 112 -18.48 -22.85 2.68
N GLN A 113 -18.31 -21.83 3.51
CA GLN A 113 -19.15 -21.60 4.67
C GLN A 113 -19.96 -20.36 4.30
N PRO A 114 -21.26 -20.52 4.01
CA PRO A 114 -22.11 -19.36 3.72
C PRO A 114 -22.09 -18.44 4.93
N PHE A 115 -22.09 -17.14 4.66
CA PHE A 115 -22.40 -16.15 5.67
C PHE A 115 -23.90 -16.30 6.00
N ASP A 116 -24.21 -16.87 7.16
CA ASP A 116 -25.47 -16.61 7.86
C ASP A 116 -25.43 -15.21 8.50
#